data_AF-A0A662B7L0-F1
#
_entry.id   AF-A0A662B7L0-F1
#
_cell.length_a   1.000
_cell.length_b   1.000
_cell.length_c   1.000
_cell.angle_alpha   90.00
_cell.angle_beta   90.00
_cell.angle_gamma   90.00
#
_symmetry.space_group_name_H-M   'P 1'
#
loop_
_entity.id
_entity.type
_entity.pdbx_description
1 polymer ?
#
loop_
_entity_poly.entity_id
_entity_poly.type
_entity_poly.pdbx_seq_one_letter_code
_entity_poly.pdbx_strand_id
1 'polypeptide(L)'
;MKTLKITTIALVIIFASGFTGKLFAQELTAREIVEKVYNRPEGDDQTSNLTMTLENKSGKQRIRKIKQFTKDMGKVEKSIMFFQSPADVKNTSFMSWSYESDKSDDQWIYLPALKKTKRISSDSKSDYFMGS
;
A
#
# COMPACT_ATOMS: atom_id res chain seq x y z
N MET A 1 67.40 -5.88 -13.67
CA MET A 1 66.45 -5.19 -12.75
C MET A 1 65.43 -4.30 -13.45
N LYS A 2 65.74 -3.61 -14.56
CA LYS A 2 64.78 -2.75 -15.28
C LYS A 2 63.69 -3.55 -16.03
N THR A 3 64.04 -4.68 -16.64
CA THR A 3 63.12 -5.55 -17.38
C THR A 3 62.08 -6.23 -16.49
N LEU A 4 62.47 -6.67 -15.29
CA LEU A 4 61.57 -7.28 -14.30
C LEU A 4 60.49 -6.30 -13.79
N LYS A 5 60.84 -5.02 -13.62
CA LYS A 5 59.86 -3.98 -13.24
C LYS A 5 58.85 -3.70 -14.35
N ILE A 6 59.25 -3.78 -15.62
CA ILE A 6 58.37 -3.55 -16.78
C ILE A 6 57.38 -4.71 -16.93
N THR A 7 57.81 -5.96 -16.74
CA THR A 7 56.91 -7.12 -16.76
C THR A 7 55.91 -7.11 -15.60
N THR A 8 56.32 -6.69 -14.40
CA THR A 8 55.37 -6.55 -13.28
C THR A 8 54.34 -5.44 -13.53
N ILE A 9 54.75 -4.29 -14.10
CA ILE A 9 53.82 -3.21 -14.46
C ILE A 9 52.83 -3.65 -15.54
N ALA A 10 53.29 -4.38 -16.55
CA ALA A 10 52.43 -4.93 -17.60
C ALA A 10 51.39 -5.92 -17.04
N LEU A 11 51.78 -6.76 -16.07
CA LEU A 11 50.89 -7.74 -15.45
C LEU A 11 49.81 -7.08 -14.58
N VAL A 12 50.15 -5.99 -13.89
CA VAL A 12 49.20 -5.19 -13.10
C VAL A 12 48.20 -4.47 -14.00
N ILE A 13 48.63 -3.97 -15.17
CA ILE A 13 47.73 -3.32 -16.14
C ILE A 13 46.75 -4.32 -16.76
N ILE A 14 47.21 -5.56 -17.05
CA ILE A 14 46.34 -6.64 -17.55
C ILE A 14 45.33 -7.09 -16.47
N PHE A 15 45.75 -7.15 -15.21
CA PHE A 15 44.84 -7.47 -14.10
C PHE A 15 43.82 -6.35 -13.83
N ALA A 16 44.23 -5.08 -13.97
CA ALA A 16 43.35 -3.92 -13.82
C ALA A 16 42.35 -3.74 -14.97
N SER A 17 42.70 -4.18 -16.19
CA SER A 17 41.81 -4.11 -17.36
C SER A 17 40.82 -5.27 -17.46
N GLY A 18 41.03 -6.37 -16.71
CA GLY A 18 40.09 -7.49 -16.59
C GLY A 18 38.88 -7.22 -15.68
N PHE A 19 38.87 -6.11 -14.93
CA PHE A 19 37.81 -5.79 -13.95
C PHE A 19 36.78 -4.77 -14.46
N THR A 20 36.78 -4.44 -15.75
CA THR A 20 35.68 -3.71 -16.41
C THR A 20 34.58 -4.67 -16.89
N GLY A 21 34.15 -5.56 -16.01
CA GLY A 21 32.86 -6.22 -16.21
C GLY A 21 31.78 -5.15 -16.12
N LYS A 22 31.01 -4.95 -17.19
CA LYS A 22 29.77 -4.18 -17.10
C LYS A 22 28.90 -4.87 -16.06
N LEU A 23 28.86 -4.31 -14.85
CA LEU A 23 27.82 -4.58 -13.86
C LEU A 23 26.51 -4.10 -14.49
N PHE A 24 25.90 -4.95 -15.31
CA PHE A 24 24.50 -4.79 -15.64
C PHE A 24 23.76 -5.03 -14.33
N ALA A 25 23.38 -3.94 -13.66
CA ALA A 25 22.34 -4.02 -12.64
C ALA A 25 21.13 -4.63 -13.35
N GLN A 26 20.87 -5.91 -13.08
CA GLN A 26 19.73 -6.60 -13.66
C GLN A 26 18.48 -5.84 -13.23
N GLU A 27 17.78 -5.27 -14.20
CA GLU A 27 16.54 -4.55 -13.92
C GLU A 27 15.55 -5.53 -13.27
N LEU A 28 14.86 -5.05 -12.23
CA LEU A 28 13.87 -5.87 -11.54
C LEU A 28 12.76 -6.24 -12.51
N THR A 29 12.39 -7.51 -12.54
CA THR A 29 11.22 -7.98 -13.25
C THR A 29 9.95 -7.40 -12.62
N ALA A 30 8.87 -7.29 -13.41
CA ALA A 30 7.57 -6.83 -12.91
C ALA A 30 7.08 -7.65 -11.70
N ARG A 31 7.31 -8.97 -11.72
CA ARG A 31 6.96 -9.86 -10.62
C ARG A 31 7.73 -9.53 -9.34
N GLU A 32 9.04 -9.35 -9.43
CA GLU A 32 9.87 -9.00 -8.27
C GLU A 32 9.47 -7.64 -7.69
N ILE A 33 9.07 -6.69 -8.52
CA ILE A 33 8.56 -5.38 -8.05
C ILE A 33 7.28 -5.59 -7.25
N VAL A 34 6.31 -6.33 -7.79
CA VAL A 34 5.04 -6.61 -7.10
C VAL A 34 5.27 -7.37 -5.79
N GLU A 35 6.12 -8.40 -5.80
CA GLU A 35 6.44 -9.18 -4.60
C GLU A 35 7.14 -8.32 -3.54
N LYS A 36 8.02 -7.39 -3.93
CA LYS A 36 8.66 -6.46 -2.99
C LYS A 36 7.69 -5.46 -2.39
N VAL A 37 6.73 -4.97 -3.18
CA VAL A 37 5.67 -4.07 -2.69
C VAL A 37 4.74 -4.83 -1.74
N TYR A 38 4.35 -6.05 -2.10
CA TYR A 38 3.44 -6.89 -1.32
C TYR A 38 4.04 -7.31 0.02
N ASN A 39 5.31 -7.72 0.04
CA ASN A 39 5.98 -8.18 1.26
C ASN A 39 6.66 -7.05 2.05
N ARG A 40 6.33 -5.79 1.76
CA ARG A 40 6.89 -4.67 2.49
C ARG A 40 6.37 -4.70 3.94
N PRO A 41 7.22 -4.51 4.96
CA PRO A 41 6.76 -4.44 6.33
C PRO A 41 5.89 -3.19 6.54
N GLU A 42 4.65 -3.38 7.00
CA GLU A 42 3.70 -2.29 7.29
C GLU A 42 3.44 -2.11 8.80
N GLY A 43 3.80 -3.12 9.61
CA GLY A 43 3.61 -3.14 11.06
C GLY A 43 2.24 -3.68 11.49
N ASP A 44 2.16 -4.18 12.72
CA ASP A 44 0.98 -4.93 13.18
C ASP A 44 -0.22 -4.02 13.52
N ASP A 45 0.04 -2.78 13.93
CA ASP A 45 -0.98 -1.81 14.34
C ASP A 45 -0.71 -0.46 13.67
N GLN A 46 -1.71 0.04 12.93
CA GLN A 46 -1.63 1.34 12.26
C GLN A 46 -2.76 2.25 12.72
N THR A 47 -2.44 3.51 12.94
CA THR A 47 -3.40 4.59 13.18
C THR A 47 -3.19 5.71 12.17
N SER A 48 -4.23 6.12 11.46
CA SER A 48 -4.14 7.12 10.39
C SER A 48 -5.19 8.20 10.54
N ASN A 49 -4.80 9.45 10.28
CA ASN A 49 -5.71 10.58 10.08
C ASN A 49 -5.76 10.88 8.58
N LEU A 50 -6.90 10.63 7.94
CA LEU A 50 -7.06 10.72 6.49
C LEU A 50 -7.90 11.94 6.12
N THR A 51 -7.59 12.52 4.96
CA THR A 51 -8.42 13.53 4.30
C THR A 51 -8.83 13.01 2.93
N MET A 52 -10.13 12.82 2.72
CA MET A 52 -10.69 12.39 1.44
C MET A 52 -11.35 13.59 0.76
N THR A 53 -10.83 14.00 -0.38
CA THR A 53 -11.40 15.06 -1.21
C THR A 53 -12.10 14.44 -2.42
N LEU A 54 -13.43 14.59 -2.48
CA LEU A 54 -14.24 14.19 -3.63
C LEU A 54 -14.50 15.43 -4.48
N GLU A 55 -14.05 15.40 -5.73
CA GLU A 55 -14.23 16.50 -6.69
C GLU A 55 -15.13 16.05 -7.84
N ASN A 56 -16.13 16.86 -8.18
CA ASN A 56 -17.01 16.58 -9.31
C ASN A 56 -16.50 17.24 -10.61
N LYS A 57 -17.16 16.95 -11.74
CA LYS A 57 -16.80 17.53 -13.06
C LYS A 57 -16.84 19.07 -13.11
N SER A 58 -17.54 19.73 -12.19
CA SER A 58 -17.62 21.20 -12.11
C SER A 58 -16.58 21.80 -11.15
N GLY A 59 -15.65 21.01 -10.62
CA GLY A 59 -14.62 21.44 -9.66
C GLY A 59 -15.11 21.65 -8.23
N LYS A 60 -16.36 21.29 -7.92
CA LYS A 60 -16.90 21.39 -6.56
C LYS A 60 -16.35 20.24 -5.72
N GLN A 61 -15.74 20.60 -4.59
CA GLN A 61 -15.13 19.64 -3.67
C GLN A 61 -16.01 19.36 -2.45
N ARG A 62 -15.97 18.11 -1.99
CA ARG A 62 -16.44 17.67 -0.68
C ARG A 62 -15.26 17.04 0.05
N ILE A 63 -14.92 17.57 1.22
CA ILE A 63 -13.77 17.12 2.00
C ILE A 63 -14.27 16.38 3.23
N ARG A 64 -13.81 15.15 3.42
CA ARG A 64 -14.10 14.30 4.58
C ARG A 64 -12.84 14.09 5.40
N LYS A 65 -12.97 14.14 6.73
CA LYS A 65 -11.89 13.77 7.66
C LYS A 65 -12.24 12.43 8.29
N ILE A 66 -11.29 11.51 8.27
CA ILE A 66 -11.48 10.13 8.69
C ILE A 66 -10.37 9.74 9.66
N LYS A 67 -10.74 9.07 10.75
CA LYS A 67 -9.80 8.36 11.62
C LYS A 67 -9.85 6.89 11.29
N GLN A 68 -8.71 6.29 10.97
CA GLN A 68 -8.61 4.86 10.68
C GLN A 68 -7.71 4.17 11.69
N PHE A 69 -8.09 2.96 12.06
CA PHE A 69 -7.29 2.00 12.79
C PHE A 69 -7.23 0.71 11.97
N THR A 70 -6.03 0.19 11.74
CA THR A 70 -5.80 -1.10 11.11
C THR A 70 -5.01 -1.97 12.08
N LYS A 71 -5.36 -3.25 12.14
CA LYS A 71 -4.61 -4.27 12.86
C LYS A 71 -4.41 -5.49 11.96
N ASP A 72 -3.16 -5.85 11.73
CA ASP A 72 -2.78 -7.10 11.13
C ASP A 72 -2.79 -8.21 12.19
N MET A 73 -3.48 -9.32 11.90
CA MET A 73 -3.53 -10.51 12.75
C MET A 73 -2.91 -11.73 12.05
N GLY A 74 -2.03 -11.51 11.06
CA GLY A 74 -1.40 -12.51 10.21
C GLY A 74 -2.32 -12.94 9.08
N LYS A 75 -3.31 -13.78 9.37
CA LYS A 75 -4.21 -14.32 8.32
C LYS A 75 -5.38 -13.41 7.96
N VAL A 76 -5.60 -12.39 8.79
CA VAL A 76 -6.73 -11.47 8.70
C VAL A 76 -6.27 -10.08 9.07
N GLU A 77 -6.44 -9.14 8.17
CA GLU A 77 -6.31 -7.73 8.47
C GLU A 77 -7.68 -7.15 8.81
N LYS A 78 -7.77 -6.42 9.93
CA LYS A 78 -8.99 -5.73 10.35
C LYS A 78 -8.77 -4.23 10.30
N SER A 79 -9.63 -3.54 9.57
CA SER A 79 -9.63 -2.08 9.50
C SER A 79 -10.97 -1.52 9.94
N ILE A 80 -10.94 -0.44 10.71
CA ILE A 80 -12.12 0.36 11.05
C ILE A 80 -11.86 1.85 10.81
N MET A 81 -12.81 2.50 10.18
CA MET A 81 -12.79 3.91 9.82
C MET A 81 -13.94 4.63 10.52
N PHE A 82 -13.67 5.82 11.04
CA PHE A 82 -14.64 6.73 11.64
C PHE A 82 -14.65 8.04 10.88
N PHE A 83 -15.79 8.39 10.30
CA PHE A 83 -15.99 9.69 9.68
C PHE A 83 -16.16 10.76 10.76
N GLN A 84 -15.22 11.71 10.81
CA GLN A 84 -15.19 12.78 11.80
C GLN A 84 -15.85 14.06 11.28
N SER A 85 -15.77 14.31 9.97
CA SER A 85 -16.40 15.45 9.30
C SER A 85 -16.64 15.16 7.81
N PRO A 86 -17.57 15.87 7.14
CA PRO A 86 -18.49 16.88 7.67
C PRO A 86 -19.65 16.30 8.49
N ALA A 87 -20.56 17.16 8.97
CA ALA A 87 -21.67 16.77 9.85
C ALA A 87 -22.64 15.74 9.24
N ASP A 88 -22.77 15.74 7.91
CA ASP A 88 -23.62 14.82 7.13
C ASP A 88 -23.16 13.36 7.18
N VAL A 89 -21.85 13.13 7.34
CA VAL A 89 -21.25 11.79 7.45
C VAL A 89 -20.71 11.49 8.84
N LYS A 90 -20.64 12.50 9.73
CA LYS A 90 -20.07 12.38 11.07
C LYS A 90 -20.67 11.20 11.83
N ASN A 91 -19.82 10.42 12.50
CA ASN A 91 -20.15 9.19 13.23
C ASN A 91 -20.62 8.03 12.35
N THR A 92 -20.55 8.14 11.03
CA THR A 92 -20.56 6.95 10.17
C THR A 92 -19.27 6.18 10.41
N SER A 93 -19.39 4.85 10.45
CA SER A 93 -18.23 3.98 10.58
C SER A 93 -18.28 2.87 9.54
N PHE A 94 -17.11 2.48 9.07
CA PHE A 94 -16.93 1.37 8.17
C PHE A 94 -15.89 0.41 8.73
N MET A 95 -16.17 -0.88 8.64
CA MET A 95 -15.27 -1.92 9.10
C MET A 95 -15.08 -2.95 7.99
N SER A 96 -13.84 -3.37 7.78
CA SER A 96 -13.47 -4.38 6.79
C SER A 96 -12.55 -5.41 7.43
N TRP A 97 -12.85 -6.68 7.22
CA TRP A 97 -11.97 -7.80 7.53
C TRP A 97 -11.52 -8.42 6.21
N SER A 98 -10.25 -8.24 5.89
CA SER A 98 -9.59 -8.78 4.70
C SER A 98 -8.91 -10.09 5.04
N TYR A 99 -9.04 -11.09 4.18
CA TYR A 99 -8.51 -12.44 4.40
C TYR A 99 -7.42 -12.74 3.37
N GLU A 100 -6.32 -13.38 3.79
CA GLU A 100 -5.26 -13.81 2.85
C GLU A 100 -5.70 -14.98 1.93
N SER A 101 -6.72 -15.74 2.35
CA SER A 101 -7.31 -16.84 1.56
C SER A 101 -8.24 -16.32 0.45
N ASP A 102 -8.71 -17.21 -0.44
CA ASP A 102 -9.72 -16.91 -1.46
C ASP A 102 -11.13 -16.53 -0.91
N LYS A 103 -11.26 -16.44 0.42
CA LYS A 103 -12.49 -15.96 1.06
C LYS A 103 -12.68 -14.47 0.76
N SER A 104 -13.89 -14.10 0.36
CA SER A 104 -14.25 -12.70 0.22
C SER A 104 -14.29 -11.95 1.56
N ASP A 105 -13.87 -10.68 1.52
CA ASP A 105 -13.88 -9.79 2.68
C ASP A 105 -15.25 -9.64 3.32
N ASP A 106 -15.24 -9.53 4.64
CA ASP A 106 -16.42 -9.17 5.40
C ASP A 106 -16.42 -7.68 5.69
N GLN A 107 -17.49 -6.99 5.28
CA GLN A 107 -17.58 -5.54 5.36
C GLN A 107 -18.88 -5.09 6.00
N TRP A 108 -18.80 -4.05 6.83
CA TRP A 108 -19.94 -3.46 7.51
C TRP A 108 -19.88 -1.94 7.47
N ILE A 109 -21.06 -1.34 7.41
CA ILE A 109 -21.25 0.09 7.58
C ILE A 109 -22.25 0.35 8.71
N TYR A 110 -21.88 1.22 9.63
CA TYR A 110 -22.77 1.74 10.66
C TYR A 110 -23.27 3.11 10.25
N LEU A 111 -24.60 3.26 10.19
CA LEU A 111 -25.26 4.50 9.81
C LEU A 111 -25.93 5.12 11.05
N PRO A 112 -25.37 6.22 11.60
CA PRO A 112 -25.84 6.80 12.86
C PRO A 112 -27.28 7.32 12.78
N ALA A 113 -27.67 7.89 11.64
CA ALA A 113 -29.02 8.38 11.41
C ALA A 113 -30.09 7.27 11.51
N LEU A 114 -29.71 6.03 11.17
CA LEU A 114 -30.59 4.86 11.24
C LEU A 114 -30.38 4.03 12.51
N LYS A 115 -29.31 4.32 13.28
CA LYS A 115 -28.82 3.48 14.39
C LYS A 115 -28.69 2.01 14.00
N LYS A 116 -28.25 1.76 12.77
CA LYS A 116 -28.19 0.41 12.18
C LYS A 116 -26.82 0.11 11.60
N THR A 117 -26.40 -1.13 11.78
CA THR A 117 -25.27 -1.73 11.08
C THR A 117 -25.78 -2.56 9.91
N LYS A 118 -25.22 -2.35 8.72
CA LYS A 118 -25.52 -3.12 7.52
C LYS A 118 -24.26 -3.84 7.06
N ARG A 119 -24.36 -5.14 6.75
CA ARG A 119 -23.30 -5.89 6.07
C ARG A 119 -23.34 -5.57 4.58
N ILE A 120 -22.17 -5.33 3.99
CA ILE A 120 -22.00 -5.11 2.55
C ILE A 120 -21.61 -6.45 1.94
N SER A 121 -22.37 -6.91 0.95
CA SER A 121 -22.07 -8.17 0.27
C SER A 121 -20.85 -8.00 -0.64
N SER A 122 -20.09 -9.07 -0.79
CA SER A 122 -18.90 -9.10 -1.64
C SER A 122 -19.21 -8.78 -3.11
N ASP A 123 -20.44 -9.05 -3.56
CA ASP A 123 -20.91 -8.73 -4.93
C ASP A 123 -21.14 -7.22 -5.16
N SER A 124 -21.31 -6.42 -4.10
CA SER A 124 -21.52 -4.96 -4.16
C SER A 124 -20.22 -4.15 -4.02
N LYS A 125 -19.06 -4.80 -4.13
CA LYS A 125 -17.73 -4.14 -4.02
C LYS A 125 -17.50 -3.05 -5.07
N SER A 126 -18.22 -3.08 -6.19
CA SER A 126 -18.16 -2.05 -7.24
C SER A 126 -19.07 -0.85 -7.00
N ASP A 127 -19.92 -0.88 -5.98
CA ASP A 127 -20.86 0.22 -5.71
C ASP A 127 -20.16 1.41 -5.06
N TYR A 128 -20.65 2.60 -5.39
CA TYR A 128 -20.15 3.86 -4.84
C TYR A 128 -20.24 3.88 -3.31
N PHE A 129 -19.09 4.03 -2.66
CA PHE A 129 -19.01 4.07 -1.21
C PHE A 129 -19.44 5.44 -0.68
N MET A 130 -20.65 5.50 -0.12
CA MET A 130 -21.24 6.71 0.43
C MET A 130 -21.27 7.88 -0.58
N GLY A 131 -21.59 7.58 -1.85
CA GLY A 131 -21.68 8.57 -2.92
C GLY A 131 -20.34 9.18 -3.33
N SER A 132 -19.26 8.38 -3.26
CA SER A 132 -18.03 8.60 -4.02
C SER A 132 -18.25 8.46 -5.52
#